data_AF-A0A3B9VYK8-F1
#
_entry.id   AF-A0A3B9VYK8-F1
#
_cell.length_a   1.000
_cell.length_b   1.000
_cell.length_c   1.000
_cell.angle_alpha   90.00
_cell.angle_beta   90.00
_cell.angle_gamma   90.00
#
_symmetry.space_group_name_H-M   'P 1'
#
loop_
_entity.id
_entity.type
_entity.pdbx_description
1 polymer ?
#
loop_
_entity_poly.entity_id
_entity_poly.type
_entity_poly.pdbx_seq_one_letter_code
_entity_poly.pdbx_strand_id
1 'polypeptide(L)'
;GVDDQSENLMTLRGLLKFKNDRPAVPLEEVEPVSSVVKRFSTGAMSYGSISKEAHETLAIAMNQLGGKSNTGEGGEDVDRLLDPKRRSAVKQIASGRFGVTSLYLTNADDIQIKMAQGAKP
;
A
#
# COMPACT_ATOMS: atom_id res chain seq x y z
N GLY A 1 -11.78 -3.90 -19.96
CA GLY A 1 -10.92 -4.08 -18.77
C GLY A 1 -10.08 -2.84 -18.52
N VAL A 2 -9.13 -2.90 -17.58
CA VAL A 2 -8.21 -1.78 -17.30
C VAL A 2 -7.36 -1.43 -18.53
N ASP A 3 -7.00 -2.42 -19.34
CA ASP A 3 -6.19 -2.22 -20.56
C ASP A 3 -6.96 -1.41 -21.62
N ASP A 4 -8.20 -1.78 -21.93
CA ASP A 4 -9.06 -1.02 -22.88
C ASP A 4 -9.27 0.42 -22.42
N GLN A 5 -9.39 0.67 -21.11
CA GLN A 5 -9.50 2.02 -20.57
C GLN A 5 -8.20 2.81 -20.75
N SER A 6 -7.05 2.16 -20.75
CA SER A 6 -5.75 2.82 -20.82
C SER A 6 -5.43 3.37 -22.21
N GLU A 7 -5.85 2.63 -23.24
CA GLU A 7 -5.81 3.07 -24.65
C GLU A 7 -6.86 4.15 -24.92
N ASN A 8 -8.11 3.93 -24.50
CA ASN A 8 -9.21 4.88 -24.74
C ASN A 8 -9.02 6.22 -24.01
N LEU A 9 -8.46 6.21 -22.79
CA LEU A 9 -8.15 7.42 -22.03
C LEU A 9 -6.76 8.00 -22.38
N MET A 10 -6.06 7.43 -23.36
CA MET A 10 -4.76 7.87 -23.88
C MET A 10 -3.72 8.12 -22.77
N THR A 11 -3.71 7.29 -21.74
CA THR A 11 -2.66 7.36 -20.71
C THR A 11 -1.32 7.04 -21.36
N LEU A 12 -0.23 7.66 -20.90
CA LEU A 12 1.11 7.42 -21.48
C LEU A 12 1.47 5.92 -21.54
N ARG A 13 1.10 5.13 -20.51
CA ARG A 13 1.35 3.68 -20.51
C ARG A 13 0.55 2.92 -21.57
N GLY A 14 -0.66 3.39 -21.92
CA GLY A 14 -1.50 2.79 -22.96
C GLY A 14 -0.94 2.97 -24.37
N LEU A 15 -0.04 3.94 -24.55
CA LEU A 15 0.66 4.17 -25.83
C LEU A 15 1.89 3.27 -26.01
N LEU A 16 2.25 2.48 -24.99
CA LEU A 16 3.43 1.63 -24.97
C LEU A 16 3.05 0.17 -25.10
N LYS A 17 3.91 -0.62 -25.78
CA LYS A 17 3.81 -2.08 -25.84
C LYS A 17 5.12 -2.70 -25.41
N PHE A 18 5.05 -3.84 -24.74
CA PHE A 18 6.24 -4.64 -24.51
C PHE A 18 6.76 -5.17 -25.85
N LYS A 19 8.01 -4.87 -26.18
CA LYS A 19 8.71 -5.56 -27.26
C LYS A 19 9.25 -6.86 -26.66
N ASN A 20 8.78 -8.00 -27.15
CA ASN A 20 9.26 -9.29 -26.68
C ASN A 20 9.72 -10.16 -27.87
N ASP A 21 11.00 -10.50 -27.87
CA ASP A 21 11.65 -11.46 -28.76
C ASP A 21 11.98 -12.79 -28.06
N ARG A 22 11.57 -12.94 -26.79
CA ARG A 22 11.83 -14.14 -25.98
C ARG A 22 10.71 -15.15 -26.15
N PRO A 23 11.03 -16.46 -26.17
CA PRO A 23 10.02 -17.51 -26.07
C PRO A 23 9.18 -17.35 -24.80
N ALA A 24 7.90 -17.67 -24.90
CA ALA A 24 7.04 -17.76 -23.72
C ALA A 24 7.53 -18.90 -22.81
N VAL A 25 7.43 -18.69 -21.50
CA VAL A 25 7.74 -19.71 -20.50
C VAL A 25 6.42 -20.29 -19.94
N PRO A 26 6.42 -21.55 -19.49
CA PRO A 26 5.31 -22.11 -18.74
C PRO A 26 4.98 -21.29 -17.47
N LEU A 27 3.70 -21.24 -17.08
CA LEU A 27 3.26 -20.41 -15.95
C LEU A 27 3.85 -20.89 -14.62
N GLU A 28 4.10 -22.18 -14.49
CA GLU A 28 4.76 -22.82 -13.35
C GLU A 28 6.22 -22.37 -13.15
N GLU A 29 6.87 -21.83 -14.19
CA GLU A 29 8.20 -21.23 -14.08
C GLU A 29 8.16 -19.76 -13.62
N VAL A 30 6.97 -19.14 -13.65
CA VAL A 30 6.77 -17.77 -13.17
C VAL A 30 6.74 -17.77 -11.64
N GLU A 31 7.29 -16.71 -11.05
CA GLU A 31 7.23 -16.49 -9.61
C GLU A 31 5.80 -16.65 -9.06
N PRO A 32 5.61 -17.40 -7.96
CA PRO A 32 4.29 -17.65 -7.41
C PRO A 32 3.65 -16.38 -6.85
N VAL A 33 2.32 -16.32 -6.89
CA VAL A 33 1.51 -15.20 -6.39
C VAL A 33 1.89 -14.83 -4.95
N SER A 34 2.12 -15.82 -4.09
CA SER A 34 2.51 -15.63 -2.67
C SER A 34 3.81 -14.85 -2.50
N SER A 35 4.68 -14.81 -3.51
CA SER A 35 5.90 -14.01 -3.51
C SER A 35 5.68 -12.66 -4.21
N VAL A 36 4.90 -12.62 -5.29
CA VAL A 36 4.52 -11.38 -5.99
C VAL A 36 3.81 -10.39 -5.05
N VAL A 37 2.81 -10.86 -4.29
CA VAL A 37 1.97 -9.99 -3.43
C VAL A 37 2.74 -9.27 -2.33
N LYS A 38 3.92 -9.78 -1.94
CA LYS A 38 4.79 -9.13 -0.95
C LYS A 38 5.34 -7.78 -1.42
N ARG A 39 5.36 -7.55 -2.74
CA ARG A 39 5.75 -6.26 -3.34
C ARG A 39 4.62 -5.23 -3.31
N PHE A 40 3.40 -5.64 -2.98
CA PHE A 40 2.25 -4.75 -2.97
C PHE A 40 2.12 -4.04 -1.62
N SER A 41 1.66 -2.80 -1.70
CA SER A 41 1.29 -2.01 -0.54
C SER A 41 -0.06 -1.36 -0.79
N THR A 42 -0.90 -1.28 0.24
CA THR A 42 -2.12 -0.48 0.13
C THR A 42 -1.75 1.00 0.16
N GLY A 43 -2.53 1.83 -0.51
CA GLY A 43 -2.38 3.28 -0.44
C GLY A 43 -2.47 3.80 1.00
N ALA A 44 -1.78 4.91 1.26
CA ALA A 44 -1.82 5.58 2.55
C ALA A 44 -3.12 6.39 2.67
N MET A 45 -4.07 5.87 3.45
CA MET A 45 -5.39 6.48 3.64
C MET A 45 -5.62 6.66 5.14
N SER A 46 -5.85 7.91 5.57
CA SER A 46 -5.95 8.22 6.99
C SER A 46 -7.26 7.77 7.60
N TYR A 47 -7.23 7.50 8.91
CA TYR A 47 -8.41 7.66 9.74
C TYR A 47 -9.08 9.02 9.48
N GLY A 48 -10.40 9.00 9.26
CA GLY A 48 -11.18 10.18 8.88
C GLY A 48 -11.41 10.33 7.37
N SER A 49 -10.58 9.70 6.51
CA SER A 49 -10.88 9.57 5.07
C SER A 49 -11.57 8.25 4.74
N ILE A 50 -11.27 7.21 5.53
CA ILE A 50 -11.94 5.91 5.48
C ILE A 50 -12.36 5.49 6.89
N SER A 51 -13.31 4.55 6.99
CA SER A 51 -13.79 4.04 8.28
C SER A 51 -12.73 3.19 8.98
N LYS A 52 -12.92 2.96 10.29
CA LYS A 52 -12.03 2.12 11.10
C LYS A 52 -12.02 0.68 10.61
N GLU A 53 -13.18 0.15 10.26
CA GLU A 53 -13.38 -1.18 9.72
C GLU A 53 -12.63 -1.35 8.39
N ALA A 54 -12.73 -0.38 7.49
CA ALA A 54 -12.01 -0.40 6.22
C ALA A 54 -10.48 -0.35 6.43
N HIS A 55 -10.01 0.55 7.28
CA HIS A 55 -8.59 0.72 7.56
C HIS A 55 -7.99 -0.56 8.20
N GLU A 56 -8.69 -1.15 9.16
CA GLU A 56 -8.27 -2.41 9.81
C GLU A 56 -8.32 -3.60 8.86
N THR A 57 -9.34 -3.68 8.02
CA THR A 57 -9.46 -4.75 7.03
C THR A 57 -8.26 -4.77 6.09
N LEU A 58 -7.81 -3.60 5.63
CA LEU A 58 -6.61 -3.48 4.79
C LEU A 58 -5.35 -3.95 5.53
N ALA A 59 -5.17 -3.56 6.79
CA ALA A 59 -4.03 -3.99 7.58
C ALA A 59 -4.01 -5.51 7.79
N ILE A 60 -5.15 -6.09 8.20
CA ILE A 60 -5.27 -7.54 8.40
C ILE A 60 -4.97 -8.28 7.10
N ALA A 61 -5.55 -7.85 5.98
CA ALA A 61 -5.34 -8.50 4.69
C ALA A 61 -3.86 -8.47 4.28
N MET A 62 -3.21 -7.31 4.37
CA MET A 62 -1.81 -7.19 3.96
C MET A 62 -0.87 -7.95 4.88
N ASN A 63 -1.12 -7.96 6.19
CA ASN A 63 -0.35 -8.73 7.16
C ASN A 63 -0.49 -10.25 6.93
N GLN A 64 -1.67 -10.72 6.52
CA GLN A 64 -1.88 -12.13 6.14
C GLN A 64 -1.18 -12.50 4.83
N LEU A 65 -1.15 -11.59 3.86
CA LEU A 65 -0.51 -11.80 2.55
C LEU A 65 1.01 -11.59 2.58
N GLY A 66 1.55 -11.00 3.66
CA GLY A 66 2.96 -10.61 3.75
C GLY A 66 3.34 -9.39 2.90
N GLY A 67 2.35 -8.63 2.44
CA GLY A 67 2.58 -7.30 1.88
C GLY A 67 2.48 -6.23 2.97
N LYS A 68 2.29 -4.96 2.59
CA LYS A 68 2.29 -3.85 3.57
C LYS A 68 1.03 -3.00 3.48
N SER A 69 0.52 -2.56 4.63
CA SER A 69 -0.46 -1.46 4.69
C SER A 69 0.16 -0.21 5.29
N ASN A 70 -0.44 0.94 5.02
CA ASN A 70 0.05 2.25 5.46
C ASN A 70 -1.06 2.99 6.23
N THR A 71 -0.69 3.62 7.36
CA THR A 71 -1.63 4.34 8.24
C THR A 71 -2.26 5.60 7.64
N GLY A 72 -1.64 6.17 6.60
CA GLY A 72 -1.93 7.54 6.21
C GLY A 72 -1.59 8.55 7.32
N GLU A 73 -2.14 9.76 7.18
CA GLU A 73 -1.78 10.93 8.00
C GLU A 73 -2.39 10.95 9.41
N GLY A 74 -3.38 10.11 9.69
CA GLY A 74 -4.26 10.23 10.86
C GLY A 74 -3.75 9.55 12.14
N GLY A 75 -2.58 8.93 12.10
CA GLY A 75 -2.08 8.07 13.17
C GLY A 75 -2.73 6.70 13.20
N GLU A 76 -2.58 5.99 14.30
CA GLU A 76 -3.17 4.67 14.51
C GLU A 76 -3.54 4.45 15.98
N ASP A 77 -4.65 3.74 16.24
CA ASP A 77 -5.12 3.45 17.59
C ASP A 77 -4.10 2.59 18.36
N VAL A 78 -3.94 2.86 19.65
CA VAL A 78 -2.91 2.23 20.49
C VAL A 78 -3.17 0.73 20.63
N ASP A 79 -4.43 0.32 20.71
CA ASP A 79 -4.82 -1.10 20.79
C ASP A 79 -4.37 -1.89 19.55
N ARG A 80 -4.37 -1.25 18.37
CA ARG A 80 -3.89 -1.82 17.12
C ARG A 80 -2.38 -1.86 17.07
N LEU A 81 -1.68 -0.83 17.55
CA LEU A 81 -0.21 -0.78 17.52
C LEU A 81 0.44 -2.00 18.18
N LEU A 82 -0.20 -2.51 19.23
CA LEU A 82 0.27 -3.67 20.00
C LEU A 82 -0.25 -5.02 19.47
N ASP A 83 -1.08 -5.01 18.42
CA ASP A 83 -1.60 -6.20 17.75
C ASP A 83 -0.97 -6.34 16.35
N PRO A 84 0.01 -7.25 16.18
CA PRO A 84 0.67 -7.46 14.88
C PRO A 84 -0.28 -7.81 13.74
N LYS A 85 -1.47 -8.35 14.02
CA LYS A 85 -2.47 -8.67 13.00
C LYS A 85 -3.16 -7.42 12.47
N ARG A 86 -3.41 -6.43 13.34
CA ARG A 86 -4.21 -5.24 13.04
C ARG A 86 -3.37 -3.99 12.78
N ARG A 87 -2.09 -3.94 13.18
CA ARG A 87 -1.22 -2.78 12.93
C ARG A 87 -0.86 -2.65 11.45
N SER A 88 -0.78 -1.43 10.95
CA SER A 88 -0.18 -1.18 9.63
C SER A 88 1.34 -1.28 9.66
N ALA A 89 1.97 -1.95 8.69
CA ALA A 89 3.43 -2.07 8.65
C ALA A 89 4.14 -0.73 8.40
N VAL A 90 3.55 0.13 7.56
CA VAL A 90 4.10 1.45 7.22
C VAL A 90 3.43 2.54 8.05
N LYS A 91 4.24 3.34 8.72
CA LYS A 91 3.80 4.51 9.49
C LYS A 91 4.12 5.79 8.75
N GLN A 92 3.13 6.64 8.51
CA GLN A 92 3.32 7.87 7.78
C GLN A 92 3.47 9.09 8.71
N ILE A 93 4.44 9.94 8.40
CA ILE A 93 4.69 11.20 9.07
C ILE A 93 4.45 12.32 8.06
N ALA A 94 3.33 13.03 8.21
CA ALA A 94 3.00 14.21 7.41
C ALA A 94 3.22 15.50 8.22
N SER A 95 3.04 16.66 7.60
CA SER A 95 3.27 17.98 8.21
C SER A 95 2.53 18.18 9.53
N GLY A 96 1.26 17.75 9.61
CA GLY A 96 0.44 17.88 10.83
C GLY A 96 0.82 16.95 11.98
N ARG A 97 1.65 15.92 11.73
CA ARG A 97 2.12 14.95 12.75
C ARG A 97 1.00 14.31 13.60
N PHE A 98 -0.22 14.19 13.07
CA PHE A 98 -1.34 13.61 13.81
C PHE A 98 -1.05 12.16 14.21
N GLY A 99 -1.27 11.85 15.49
CA GLY A 99 -1.05 10.52 16.07
C GLY A 99 0.41 10.02 16.06
N VAL A 100 1.38 10.88 15.72
CA VAL A 100 2.80 10.53 15.75
C VAL A 100 3.29 10.56 17.21
N THR A 101 3.53 9.38 17.76
CA THR A 101 4.05 9.17 19.12
C THR A 101 5.25 8.24 19.10
N SER A 102 6.03 8.19 20.19
CA SER A 102 7.16 7.24 20.29
C SER A 102 6.72 5.79 20.13
N LEU A 103 5.56 5.42 20.69
CA LEU A 103 5.00 4.08 20.56
C LEU A 103 4.58 3.77 19.11
N TYR A 104 3.98 4.75 18.43
CA TYR A 104 3.62 4.66 17.02
C TYR A 104 4.85 4.42 16.13
N LEU A 105 5.93 5.18 16.33
CA LEU A 105 7.17 5.05 15.57
C LEU A 105 7.91 3.74 15.87
N THR A 106 7.89 3.29 17.12
CA THR A 106 8.54 2.03 17.54
C THR A 106 7.85 0.79 16.95
N ASN A 107 6.56 0.90 16.61
CA ASN A 107 5.77 -0.18 15.99
C ASN A 107 5.66 -0.02 14.46
N ALA A 108 6.61 0.67 13.83
CA ALA A 108 6.76 0.77 12.39
C ALA A 108 7.76 -0.27 11.87
N ASP A 109 7.42 -0.92 10.76
CA ASP A 109 8.41 -1.70 10.00
C ASP A 109 9.09 -0.77 8.98
N ASP A 110 8.31 0.15 8.38
CA ASP A 110 8.80 1.22 7.52
C ASP A 110 8.21 2.57 7.98
N ILE A 111 9.01 3.64 7.85
CA ILE A 111 8.56 5.02 8.10
C ILE A 111 8.50 5.79 6.77
N GLN A 112 7.34 6.35 6.47
CA GLN A 112 7.12 7.18 5.28
C GLN A 112 7.03 8.66 5.66
N ILE A 113 8.00 9.47 5.20
CA ILE A 113 7.92 10.92 5.30
C ILE A 113 7.09 11.43 4.12
N LYS A 114 5.88 11.95 4.40
CA LYS A 114 4.98 12.47 3.36
C LYS A 114 5.24 13.95 3.12
N MET A 115 5.82 14.24 1.96
CA MET A 115 6.06 15.61 1.49
C MET A 115 4.87 16.18 0.72
N ALA A 116 4.23 15.37 -0.12
CA ALA A 116 3.14 15.78 -1.01
C ALA A 116 2.26 14.56 -1.37
N GLN A 117 1.14 14.80 -2.07
CA GLN A 117 0.34 13.73 -2.69
C GLN A 117 -0.13 14.13 -4.09
N GLY A 118 -0.25 13.18 -5.01
CA GLY A 118 -0.60 13.47 -6.41
C GLY A 118 -1.95 14.18 -6.61
N ALA A 119 -2.91 14.00 -5.70
CA ALA A 119 -4.22 14.67 -5.78
C ALA A 119 -4.17 16.16 -5.40
N LYS A 120 -3.18 16.59 -4.61
CA LYS A 120 -2.95 17.97 -4.18
C LYS A 120 -1.48 18.12 -3.80
N PRO A 121 -0.59 18.41 -4.77
CA PRO A 121 0.85 18.42 -4.57
C PRO A 121 1.31 19.51 -3.61
#